data_AF-A0A2K5BXQ0-F1
#
_entry.id   AF-A0A2K5BXQ0-F1
#
_cell.length_a   1.000
_cell.length_b   1.000
_cell.length_c   1.000
_cell.angle_alpha   90.00
_cell.angle_beta   90.00
_cell.angle_gamma   90.00
#
_symmetry.space_group_name_H-M   'P 1'
#
loop_
_entity.id
_entity.type
_entity.pdbx_description
1 polymer ?
#
loop_
_entity_poly.entity_id
_entity_poly.type
_entity_poly.pdbx_seq_one_letter_code
_entity_poly.pdbx_strand_id
1 'polypeptide(L)'
;MARNVLYPLYQLGGPQLRVFRTNFFIQLVRPGTAQPEDTVQFRIPMEMTRVDLRNYLERIYNVPVAAVRTRVQHGSNKKRDHRNVRVKKPDYKVAYVQLVPVPSQLPALSPLHLGALGARAWAAVHVGAPFLSVAS
;
A
#
# COMPACT_ATOMS: atom_id res chain seq x y z
N MET A 1 -9.66 -13.05 -3.11
CA MET A 1 -9.29 -14.32 -2.46
C MET A 1 -9.18 -14.16 -0.93
N ALA A 2 -8.75 -15.20 -0.22
CA ALA A 2 -8.63 -15.44 1.20
C ALA A 2 -7.57 -16.54 1.42
N ARG A 3 -6.71 -16.39 2.41
CA ARG A 3 -5.62 -17.35 2.75
C ARG A 3 -6.15 -18.57 3.49
N ASN A 4 -5.51 -19.72 3.30
CA ASN A 4 -5.77 -20.98 4.01
C ASN A 4 -7.25 -21.44 3.92
N VAL A 5 -7.87 -21.26 2.76
CA VAL A 5 -9.23 -21.72 2.46
C VAL A 5 -9.18 -22.49 1.14
N LEU A 6 -9.91 -23.60 1.05
CA LEU A 6 -10.04 -24.36 -0.19
C LEU A 6 -10.90 -23.58 -1.19
N TYR A 7 -10.34 -23.33 -2.37
CA TYR A 7 -11.08 -22.72 -3.47
C TYR A 7 -11.84 -23.78 -4.27
N PRO A 8 -13.12 -23.55 -4.61
CA PRO A 8 -13.84 -24.45 -5.50
C PRO A 8 -13.18 -24.43 -6.88
N LEU A 9 -13.06 -25.62 -7.49
CA LEU A 9 -12.56 -25.74 -8.84
C LEU A 9 -13.56 -25.12 -9.81
N TYR A 10 -13.09 -24.20 -10.64
CA TYR A 10 -13.93 -23.58 -11.68
C TYR A 10 -14.19 -24.58 -12.81
N GLN A 11 -15.45 -24.65 -13.25
CA GLN A 11 -15.89 -25.39 -14.44
C GLN A 11 -16.44 -24.39 -15.46
N LEU A 12 -16.23 -24.67 -16.75
CA LEU A 12 -16.73 -23.81 -17.83
C LEU A 12 -18.27 -23.70 -17.75
N GLY A 13 -18.79 -22.47 -17.78
CA GLY A 13 -20.22 -22.19 -17.61
C GLY A 13 -20.67 -22.13 -16.15
N GLY A 14 -19.78 -22.38 -15.20
CA GLY A 14 -20.04 -22.20 -13.77
C GLY A 14 -20.14 -20.73 -13.36
N PRO A 15 -20.66 -20.46 -12.15
CA PRO A 15 -20.79 -19.09 -11.65
C PRO A 15 -19.42 -18.45 -11.35
N GLN A 16 -19.38 -17.12 -11.43
CA GLN A 16 -18.21 -16.35 -11.03
C GLN A 16 -17.90 -16.54 -9.53
N LEU A 17 -16.64 -16.83 -9.20
CA LEU A 17 -16.17 -16.93 -7.82
C LEU A 17 -16.35 -15.59 -7.09
N ARG A 18 -17.03 -15.62 -5.93
CA ARG A 18 -17.24 -14.46 -5.05
C ARG A 18 -16.68 -14.74 -3.65
N VAL A 19 -15.96 -13.76 -3.10
CA VAL A 19 -15.43 -13.82 -1.72
C VAL A 19 -16.01 -12.63 -0.97
N PHE A 20 -16.92 -12.89 -0.04
CA PHE A 20 -17.59 -11.82 0.72
C PHE A 20 -16.75 -11.29 1.87
N ARG A 21 -15.99 -12.17 2.53
CA ARG A 21 -15.12 -11.81 3.65
C ARG A 21 -13.70 -12.29 3.38
N THR A 22 -12.84 -11.35 3.05
CA THR A 22 -11.41 -11.63 2.89
C THR A 22 -10.74 -11.66 4.26
N ASN A 23 -9.79 -12.57 4.46
CA ASN A 23 -8.93 -12.63 5.65
C ASN A 23 -7.50 -12.13 5.36
N PHE A 24 -7.35 -11.30 4.32
CA PHE A 24 -6.09 -10.65 3.97
C PHE A 24 -5.93 -9.36 4.75
N PHE A 25 -4.70 -9.16 5.25
CA PHE A 25 -4.26 -7.94 5.91
C PHE A 25 -3.08 -7.39 5.14
N ILE A 26 -3.15 -6.11 4.76
CA ILE A 26 -2.10 -5.40 4.05
C ILE A 26 -1.55 -4.28 4.93
N GLN A 27 -0.28 -3.95 4.77
CA GLN A 27 0.36 -2.87 5.52
C GLN A 27 0.99 -1.88 4.54
N LEU A 28 0.66 -0.60 4.69
CA LEU A 28 1.34 0.49 4.00
C LEU A 28 2.74 0.67 4.62
N VAL A 29 3.78 0.70 3.80
CA VAL A 29 5.17 0.81 4.27
C VAL A 29 5.86 1.97 3.59
N ARG A 30 6.62 2.76 4.36
CA ARG A 30 7.46 3.82 3.81
C ARG A 30 8.49 3.21 2.84
N PRO A 31 8.63 3.73 1.62
CA PRO A 31 9.60 3.21 0.68
C PRO A 31 11.03 3.45 1.19
N GLY A 32 11.88 2.44 1.03
CA GLY A 32 13.28 2.50 1.45
C GLY A 32 14.19 3.25 0.47
N THR A 33 13.72 3.47 -0.75
CA THR A 33 14.39 4.22 -1.81
C THR A 33 13.42 5.25 -2.38
N ALA A 34 13.92 6.27 -3.07
CA ALA A 34 13.07 7.20 -3.80
C ALA A 34 12.17 6.41 -4.78
N GLN A 35 10.88 6.72 -4.76
CA GLN A 35 9.87 6.18 -5.67
C GLN A 35 9.16 7.37 -6.34
N PRO A 36 8.57 7.17 -7.52
CA PRO A 36 7.71 8.17 -8.13
C PRO A 36 6.55 8.57 -7.19
N GLU A 37 6.07 9.80 -7.32
CA GLU A 37 5.04 10.37 -6.43
C GLU A 37 3.69 9.62 -6.50
N ASP A 38 3.41 8.97 -7.62
CA ASP A 38 2.22 8.17 -7.86
C ASP A 38 2.33 6.73 -7.30
N THR A 39 3.50 6.36 -6.76
CA THR A 39 3.82 4.98 -6.42
C THR A 39 3.84 4.75 -4.91
N VAL A 40 2.98 3.85 -4.47
CA VAL A 40 2.80 3.48 -3.06
C VAL A 40 3.27 2.05 -2.81
N GLN A 41 3.94 1.81 -1.68
CA GLN A 41 4.48 0.50 -1.33
C GLN A 41 3.68 -0.17 -0.20
N PHE A 42 3.30 -1.43 -0.43
CA PHE A 42 2.61 -2.28 0.54
C PHE A 42 3.39 -3.55 0.85
N ARG A 43 3.21 -4.06 2.08
CA ARG A 43 3.48 -5.46 2.44
C ARG A 43 2.18 -6.24 2.41
N ILE A 44 2.20 -7.34 1.68
CA ILE A 44 1.03 -8.19 1.42
C ILE A 44 1.35 -9.66 1.73
N PRO A 45 0.33 -10.48 2.04
CA PRO A 45 0.53 -11.90 2.29
C PRO A 45 0.96 -12.65 1.02
N MET A 46 1.58 -13.82 1.22
CA MET A 46 2.20 -14.60 0.14
C MET A 46 1.19 -15.18 -0.85
N GLU A 47 -0.05 -15.40 -0.42
CA GLU A 47 -1.14 -15.97 -1.21
C GLU A 47 -1.82 -14.91 -2.10
N MET A 48 -1.63 -13.62 -1.80
CA MET A 48 -2.33 -12.55 -2.50
C MET A 48 -1.71 -12.26 -3.86
N THR A 49 -2.56 -12.16 -4.89
CA THR A 49 -2.14 -11.84 -6.27
C THR A 49 -2.26 -10.33 -6.58
N ARG A 50 -1.71 -9.91 -7.71
CA ARG A 50 -1.83 -8.52 -8.20
C ARG A 50 -3.29 -8.11 -8.42
N VAL A 51 -4.10 -9.03 -8.96
CA VAL A 51 -5.52 -8.79 -9.23
C VAL A 51 -6.33 -8.73 -7.93
N ASP A 52 -6.02 -9.59 -6.96
CA ASP A 52 -6.63 -9.52 -5.63
C ASP A 52 -6.36 -8.17 -4.97
N LEU A 53 -5.13 -7.68 -5.03
CA LEU A 53 -4.75 -6.41 -4.42
C LEU A 53 -5.45 -5.22 -5.08
N ARG A 54 -5.53 -5.21 -6.40
CA ARG A 54 -6.29 -4.20 -7.14
C ARG A 54 -7.76 -4.18 -6.68
N ASN A 55 -8.43 -5.33 -6.73
CA ASN A 55 -9.82 -5.44 -6.31
C ASN A 55 -10.01 -5.05 -4.83
N TYR A 56 -9.07 -5.42 -3.97
CA TYR A 56 -9.10 -5.10 -2.54
C TYR A 56 -9.04 -3.59 -2.31
N LEU A 57 -8.12 -2.88 -2.97
CA LEU A 57 -7.99 -1.43 -2.86
C LEU A 57 -9.16 -0.68 -3.50
N GLU A 58 -9.60 -1.10 -4.68
CA GLU A 58 -10.70 -0.44 -5.40
C GLU A 58 -12.05 -0.68 -4.72
N ARG A 59 -12.34 -1.89 -4.20
CA ARG A 59 -13.66 -2.24 -3.65
C ARG A 59 -13.84 -1.92 -2.17
N ILE A 60 -12.78 -1.99 -1.37
CA ILE A 60 -12.86 -1.74 0.09
C ILE A 60 -12.46 -0.31 0.42
N TYR A 61 -11.40 0.20 -0.21
CA TYR A 61 -10.84 1.52 0.08
C TYR A 61 -11.19 2.59 -0.96
N ASN A 62 -11.87 2.24 -2.06
CA ASN A 62 -12.22 3.15 -3.17
C ASN A 62 -11.01 3.88 -3.76
N VAL A 63 -9.84 3.25 -3.74
CA VAL A 63 -8.60 3.83 -4.26
C VAL A 63 -8.46 3.46 -5.74
N PRO A 64 -8.36 4.43 -6.67
CA PRO A 64 -8.17 4.13 -8.08
C PRO A 64 -6.73 3.68 -8.35
N VAL A 65 -6.58 2.47 -8.88
CA VAL A 65 -5.28 1.84 -9.13
C VAL A 65 -5.01 1.74 -10.63
N ALA A 66 -3.90 2.33 -11.08
CA ALA A 66 -3.46 2.25 -12.47
C ALA A 66 -2.72 0.94 -12.76
N ALA A 67 -1.74 0.59 -11.92
CA ALA A 67 -0.95 -0.62 -12.09
C ALA A 67 -0.47 -1.20 -10.76
N VAL A 68 -0.28 -2.52 -10.73
CA VAL A 68 0.25 -3.25 -9.57
C VAL A 68 1.41 -4.13 -9.98
N ARG A 69 2.54 -4.00 -9.29
CA ARG A 69 3.72 -4.85 -9.45
C ARG A 69 4.06 -5.47 -8.11
N THR A 70 4.30 -6.78 -8.07
CA THR A 70 4.61 -7.49 -6.83
C THR A 70 5.91 -8.25 -6.95
N ARG A 71 6.66 -8.33 -5.84
CA ARG A 71 7.84 -9.19 -5.72
C ARG A 71 7.86 -9.88 -4.35
N VAL A 72 8.42 -11.08 -4.30
CA VAL A 72 8.67 -11.78 -3.04
C VAL A 72 10.03 -11.34 -2.50
N GLN A 73 10.07 -10.89 -1.25
CA GLN A 73 11.28 -10.52 -0.55
C GLN A 73 11.72 -11.68 0.34
N HIS A 74 12.93 -12.18 0.09
CA HIS A 74 13.55 -13.19 0.95
C HIS A 74 14.06 -12.55 2.25
N GLY A 75 13.68 -13.12 3.38
CA GLY A 75 14.22 -12.81 4.69
C GLY A 75 15.62 -13.39 4.86
N SER A 76 16.46 -12.74 5.67
CA SER A 76 17.81 -13.26 5.96
C SER A 76 17.76 -14.62 6.69
N ASN A 77 18.67 -15.53 6.32
CA ASN A 77 18.89 -16.82 7.00
C ASN A 77 20.32 -16.93 7.59
N LYS A 78 20.98 -15.79 7.83
CA LYS A 78 22.38 -15.75 8.28
C LYS A 78 22.50 -15.87 9.81
N LYS A 79 21.48 -15.45 10.56
CA LYS A 79 21.51 -15.44 12.03
C LYS A 79 21.54 -16.88 12.56
N ARG A 80 22.34 -17.12 13.59
CA ARG A 80 22.35 -18.36 14.36
C ARG A 80 22.00 -18.09 15.82
N ASP A 81 21.40 -19.07 16.48
CA ASP A 81 21.14 -19.03 17.92
C ASP A 81 22.35 -19.55 18.73
N HIS A 82 22.19 -19.60 20.06
CA HIS A 82 23.22 -20.11 20.98
C HIS A 82 23.46 -21.63 20.85
N ARG A 83 22.62 -22.35 20.10
CA ARG A 83 22.77 -23.77 19.76
C ARG A 83 23.33 -23.97 18.36
N ASN A 84 23.83 -22.91 17.72
CA ASN A 84 24.35 -22.91 16.35
C ASN A 84 23.30 -23.29 15.27
N VAL A 85 22.00 -23.20 15.59
CA VAL A 85 20.88 -23.44 14.67
C VAL A 85 20.58 -22.16 13.90
N ARG A 86 20.32 -22.28 12.58
CA ARG A 86 19.98 -21.14 11.73
C ARG A 86 18.57 -20.64 12.04
N VAL A 87 18.43 -19.33 12.22
CA VAL A 87 17.15 -18.66 12.45
C VAL A 87 16.75 -17.88 11.20
N LYS A 88 15.72 -18.37 10.51
CA LYS A 88 15.19 -17.78 9.29
C LYS A 88 14.24 -16.63 9.61
N LYS A 89 14.53 -15.44 9.08
CA LYS A 89 13.54 -14.35 9.06
C LYS A 89 12.43 -14.70 8.05
N PRO A 90 11.15 -14.46 8.38
CA PRO A 90 10.06 -14.78 7.47
C PRO A 90 10.17 -13.99 6.17
N ASP A 91 9.87 -14.68 5.07
CA ASP A 91 9.73 -14.05 3.76
C ASP A 91 8.41 -13.28 3.72
N TYR A 92 8.37 -12.20 2.95
CA TYR A 92 7.17 -11.40 2.77
C TYR A 92 7.05 -10.90 1.34
N LYS A 93 5.82 -10.62 0.89
CA LYS A 93 5.59 -10.10 -0.45
C LYS A 93 5.43 -8.58 -0.39
N VAL A 94 6.10 -7.89 -1.31
CA VAL A 94 6.03 -6.44 -1.49
C VAL A 94 5.20 -6.15 -2.74
N ALA A 95 4.29 -5.19 -2.64
CA ALA A 95 3.55 -4.65 -3.77
C ALA A 95 3.90 -3.16 -3.97
N TYR A 96 4.12 -2.78 -5.22
CA TYR A 96 4.21 -1.41 -5.69
C TYR A 96 2.93 -1.12 -6.46
N VAL A 97 2.22 -0.10 -6.03
CA VAL A 97 0.91 0.28 -6.56
C VAL A 97 1.04 1.67 -7.15
N GLN A 98 0.82 1.79 -8.45
CA GLN A 98 0.71 3.07 -9.12
C GLN A 98 -0.74 3.51 -9.03
N LEU A 99 -0.96 4.69 -8.44
CA LEU A 99 -2.26 5.31 -8.36
C LEU A 99 -2.61 5.94 -9.71
N VAL A 100 -3.91 6.04 -10.00
CA VAL A 100 -4.34 6.84 -11.14
C VAL A 100 -4.00 8.30 -10.83
N PRO A 101 -3.31 9.03 -11.73
CA PRO A 101 -3.09 10.45 -11.57
C PRO A 101 -4.45 11.13 -11.42
N VAL A 102 -4.70 11.74 -10.27
CA VAL A 102 -5.77 12.74 -10.18
C VAL A 102 -5.26 13.90 -11.03
N PRO A 103 -6.00 14.37 -12.06
CA PRO A 103 -5.55 15.51 -12.84
C PRO A 103 -5.32 16.67 -11.87
N SER A 104 -4.07 17.16 -11.83
CA SER A 104 -3.63 18.29 -10.98
C SER A 104 -4.33 19.61 -11.31
N GLN A 105 -5.35 19.57 -12.18
CA GLN A 105 -6.32 20.61 -12.48
C GLN A 105 -7.61 20.39 -11.68
N LEU A 106 -7.52 20.24 -10.36
CA LEU A 106 -8.54 20.93 -9.58
C LEU A 106 -8.18 22.41 -9.71
N PRO A 107 -9.05 23.30 -10.23
CA PRO A 107 -8.78 24.71 -10.07
C PRO A 107 -8.59 24.92 -8.57
N ALA A 108 -7.44 25.49 -8.18
CA ALA A 108 -7.28 26.03 -6.85
C ALA A 108 -8.50 26.90 -6.62
N LEU A 109 -9.45 26.43 -5.81
CA LEU A 109 -10.47 27.29 -5.26
C LEU A 109 -9.68 28.29 -4.45
N SER A 110 -9.47 29.46 -5.05
CA SER A 110 -8.89 30.62 -4.42
C SER A 110 -9.57 30.81 -3.05
N PRO A 111 -8.81 31.14 -1.99
CA PRO A 111 -9.39 31.36 -0.68
C PRO A 111 -10.09 32.72 -0.67
N LEU A 112 -11.24 32.82 -1.34
CA LEU A 112 -12.10 34.01 -1.34
C LEU A 112 -13.59 33.70 -1.19
N HIS A 113 -14.00 32.46 -0.87
CA HIS A 113 -15.42 32.16 -0.62
C HIS A 113 -15.72 31.14 0.49
N LEU A 114 -14.85 31.02 1.50
CA LEU A 114 -15.19 30.25 2.70
C LEU A 114 -14.99 31.06 3.98
N GLY A 115 -15.73 32.16 4.06
CA GLY A 115 -16.19 32.70 5.33
C GLY A 115 -17.39 31.92 5.85
N ALA A 116 -17.25 30.61 6.08
CA ALA A 116 -18.20 29.82 6.85
C ALA A 116 -17.59 28.44 7.15
N LEU A 117 -17.36 28.17 8.43
CA LEU A 117 -16.95 26.89 9.00
C LEU A 117 -15.44 26.58 8.93
N GLY A 118 -14.74 27.12 9.93
CA GLY A 118 -13.92 26.27 10.79
C GLY A 118 -12.75 25.58 10.12
N ALA A 119 -11.77 26.36 9.67
CA ALA A 119 -10.40 25.90 9.52
C ALA A 119 -9.95 25.19 10.81
N ARG A 120 -9.40 23.98 10.68
CA ARG A 120 -8.12 23.56 11.29
C ARG A 120 -7.89 22.08 11.00
N ALA A 121 -6.91 21.82 10.11
CA ALA A 121 -5.89 20.76 10.22
C ALA A 121 -5.46 20.17 8.85
N TRP A 122 -5.15 21.00 7.85
CA TRP A 122 -4.55 20.51 6.58
C TRP A 122 -3.42 21.42 6.07
N ALA A 123 -2.72 22.11 6.96
CA ALA A 123 -1.57 22.93 6.59
C ALA A 123 -0.35 22.56 7.44
N ALA A 124 0.40 21.55 7.02
CA ALA A 124 1.81 21.37 7.38
C ALA A 124 2.47 20.23 6.60
N VAL A 125 2.48 20.27 5.26
CA VAL A 125 3.56 19.65 4.48
C VAL A 125 3.78 20.49 3.23
N HIS A 126 5.04 20.90 3.02
CA HIS A 126 5.59 21.65 1.89
C HIS A 126 5.58 23.19 1.99
N VAL A 127 6.58 23.75 2.69
CA VAL A 127 7.65 24.56 2.07
C VAL A 127 8.92 24.36 2.92
N GLY A 128 10.05 24.04 2.29
CA GLY A 128 11.34 23.88 2.96
C GLY A 128 12.18 25.16 3.03
N ALA A 129 13.22 25.06 3.88
CA ALA A 129 14.42 25.91 4.05
C ALA A 129 14.33 27.06 5.09
N PRO A 130 15.47 27.51 5.71
CA PRO A 130 16.78 26.89 5.94
C PRO A 130 17.26 26.99 7.42
N PHE A 131 18.46 26.45 7.68
CA PHE A 131 19.36 26.67 8.83
C PHE A 131 19.16 27.98 9.62
N LEU A 132 19.14 27.88 10.95
CA LEU A 132 19.93 28.73 11.84
C LEU A 132 20.14 28.03 13.20
N SER A 133 21.40 27.72 13.46
CA SER A 133 21.97 27.39 14.76
C SER A 133 22.03 28.68 15.59
N VAL A 134 21.47 28.68 16.81
CA VAL A 134 21.96 29.50 17.93
C VAL A 134 21.77 28.72 19.23
N ALA A 135 22.84 28.73 20.01
CA ALA A 135 23.00 28.14 21.33
C ALA A 135 22.28 28.92 22.43
N SER A 136 21.97 28.22 23.52
CA SER A 136 22.21 28.66 24.90
C SER A 136 22.40 27.44 25.77
#